data_AF-A0A962NH52-F1
#
_entry.id   AF-A0A962NH52-F1
#
_cell.length_a   1.000
_cell.length_b   1.000
_cell.length_c   1.000
_cell.angle_alpha   90.00
_cell.angle_beta   90.00
_cell.angle_gamma   90.00
#
_symmetry.space_group_name_H-M   'P 1'
#
loop_
_entity.id
_entity.type
_entity.pdbx_description
1 polymer ?
#
loop_
_entity_poly.entity_id
_entity_poly.type
_entity_poly.pdbx_seq_one_letter_code
_entity_poly.pdbx_strand_id
1 'polypeptide(L)'
;MNQEATLPSRWLAGLIGLVSVLTIAAMAHHPVAHGEDLAARLASMARVAPLAAGVHGGLITLLLTLLWLLGEATRQLVLLAPLRRAGTLAWSIGAVLQTLAALVNGFAVPGFAAAVSDPGAATIQLLQFSWQLNQALANAGSVALLLGVGLWSIGLCGHRGMTRTLGGYGVVSAAITSLALLAGWLKLDVHGMLLVVVLLGLWQIGLAVQLWRASSSMSLMPIRCRIIR
;
A
#
# COMPACT_ATOMS: atom_id res chain seq x y z
N MET A 1 -17.74 0.56 29.36
CA MET A 1 -17.14 0.58 28.00
C MET A 1 -16.79 2.02 27.70
N ASN A 2 -15.50 2.36 27.77
CA ASN A 2 -15.03 3.71 27.45
C ASN A 2 -15.21 3.93 25.94
N GLN A 3 -15.83 5.03 25.53
CA GLN A 3 -15.84 5.43 24.13
C GLN A 3 -14.40 5.81 23.76
N GLU A 4 -13.70 4.92 23.05
CA GLU A 4 -12.41 5.28 22.45
C GLU A 4 -12.64 6.42 21.47
N ALA A 5 -11.85 7.49 21.63
CA ALA A 5 -11.92 8.65 20.75
C ALA A 5 -11.50 8.24 19.33
N THR A 6 -12.46 8.16 18.42
CA THR A 6 -12.19 7.91 16.99
C THR A 6 -11.99 9.23 16.26
N LEU A 7 -11.14 9.23 15.23
CA LEU A 7 -10.96 10.43 14.40
C LEU A 7 -12.27 10.80 13.68
N PRO A 8 -12.63 12.10 13.61
CA PRO A 8 -13.76 12.53 12.82
C PRO A 8 -13.61 12.11 11.35
N SER A 9 -14.67 11.60 10.73
CA SER A 9 -14.63 10.99 9.39
C SER A 9 -14.04 11.90 8.30
N ARG A 10 -14.19 13.23 8.42
CA ARG A 10 -13.57 14.21 7.51
C ARG A 10 -12.04 14.23 7.57
N TRP A 11 -11.47 14.14 8.78
CA TRP A 11 -10.02 14.10 8.97
C TRP A 11 -9.45 12.79 8.45
N LEU A 12 -10.13 11.68 8.79
CA LEU A 12 -9.77 10.36 8.30
C LEU A 12 -9.78 10.30 6.76
N ALA A 13 -10.83 10.82 6.13
CA ALA A 13 -10.93 10.96 4.68
C ALA A 13 -9.77 11.78 4.09
N GLY A 14 -9.53 12.98 4.63
CA GLY A 14 -8.44 13.86 4.16
C GLY A 14 -7.07 13.21 4.27
N LEU A 15 -6.78 12.55 5.40
CA LEU A 15 -5.52 11.85 5.63
C LEU A 15 -5.34 10.65 4.69
N ILE A 16 -6.36 9.81 4.51
CA ILE A 16 -6.29 8.68 3.57
C ILE A 16 -6.01 9.19 2.16
N GLY A 17 -6.75 10.21 1.70
CA GLY A 17 -6.55 10.79 0.37
C GLY A 17 -5.14 11.35 0.18
N LEU A 18 -4.66 12.15 1.13
CA LEU A 18 -3.31 12.74 1.09
C LEU A 18 -2.22 11.66 1.08
N VAL A 19 -2.28 10.71 2.01
CA VAL A 19 -1.26 9.64 2.12
C VAL A 19 -1.27 8.76 0.87
N SER A 20 -2.43 8.49 0.26
CA SER A 20 -2.54 7.74 -0.99
C SER A 20 -1.83 8.46 -2.15
N VAL A 21 -2.06 9.77 -2.29
CA VAL A 21 -1.42 10.60 -3.32
C VAL A 21 0.09 10.66 -3.11
N LEU A 22 0.54 10.88 -1.86
CA LEU A 22 1.96 10.89 -1.53
C LEU A 22 2.64 9.54 -1.81
N THR A 23 1.94 8.43 -1.55
CA THR A 23 2.47 7.09 -1.84
C THR A 23 2.66 6.87 -3.35
N ILE A 24 1.68 7.27 -4.16
CA ILE A 24 1.80 7.24 -5.64
C ILE A 24 2.97 8.12 -6.10
N ALA A 25 3.05 9.36 -5.60
CA ALA A 25 4.09 10.30 -5.98
C ALA A 25 5.50 9.80 -5.61
N ALA A 26 5.67 9.25 -4.42
CA ALA A 26 6.94 8.67 -3.97
C ALA A 26 7.36 7.47 -4.82
N MET A 27 6.42 6.59 -5.18
CA MET A 27 6.72 5.44 -6.06
C MET A 27 7.04 5.88 -7.50
N ALA A 28 6.40 6.93 -8.00
CA ALA A 28 6.67 7.48 -9.33
C ALA A 28 8.08 8.10 -9.45
N HIS A 29 8.66 8.55 -8.32
CA HIS A 29 10.02 9.08 -8.23
C HIS A 29 11.00 8.10 -7.60
N HIS A 30 10.67 6.80 -7.61
CA HIS A 30 11.51 5.77 -7.02
C HIS A 30 12.88 5.69 -7.73
N PRO A 31 14.01 5.78 -7.00
CA PRO A 31 15.32 5.88 -7.61
C PRO A 31 15.76 4.54 -8.22
N VAL A 32 16.29 4.61 -9.44
CA VAL A 32 16.80 3.44 -10.17
C VAL A 32 18.30 3.58 -10.38
N ALA A 33 19.06 2.54 -10.02
CA ALA A 33 20.48 2.48 -10.30
C ALA A 33 20.73 1.98 -11.74
N HIS A 34 21.74 2.54 -12.39
CA HIS A 34 22.10 2.22 -13.78
C HIS A 34 23.60 1.92 -13.90
N GLY A 35 23.99 1.14 -14.91
CA GLY A 35 25.40 0.86 -15.20
C GLY A 35 25.57 -0.24 -16.24
N GLU A 36 26.60 -0.13 -17.06
CA GLU A 36 26.91 -1.05 -18.15
C GLU A 36 27.57 -2.34 -17.66
N ASP A 37 28.39 -2.25 -16.60
CA ASP A 37 29.03 -3.39 -15.93
C ASP A 37 28.71 -3.45 -14.43
N LEU A 38 29.20 -4.49 -13.75
CA LEU A 38 28.96 -4.71 -12.32
C LEU A 38 29.54 -3.60 -11.44
N ALA A 39 30.76 -3.15 -11.72
CA ALA A 39 31.43 -2.11 -10.94
C ALA A 39 30.68 -0.77 -11.08
N ALA A 40 30.29 -0.39 -12.30
CA ALA A 40 29.50 0.81 -12.59
C ALA A 40 28.12 0.75 -11.91
N ARG A 41 27.45 -0.41 -11.90
CA ARG A 41 26.18 -0.60 -11.20
C ARG A 41 26.32 -0.47 -9.69
N LEU A 42 27.33 -1.09 -9.09
CA LEU A 42 27.60 -0.99 -7.65
C LEU A 42 27.92 0.46 -7.25
N ALA A 43 28.76 1.14 -8.03
CA ALA A 43 29.05 2.55 -7.82
C ALA A 43 27.78 3.42 -7.96
N SER A 44 26.90 3.13 -8.92
CA SER A 44 25.61 3.82 -9.03
C SER A 44 24.70 3.54 -7.83
N MET A 45 24.61 2.29 -7.38
CA MET A 45 23.82 1.92 -6.19
C MET A 45 24.33 2.63 -4.94
N ALA A 46 25.65 2.69 -4.74
CA ALA A 46 26.26 3.39 -3.63
C ALA A 46 25.98 4.90 -3.67
N ARG A 47 26.07 5.53 -4.85
CA ARG A 47 25.75 6.96 -5.03
C ARG A 47 24.29 7.29 -4.70
N VAL A 48 23.35 6.44 -5.08
CA VAL A 48 21.92 6.68 -4.82
C VAL A 48 21.45 6.15 -3.46
N ALA A 49 22.32 5.49 -2.69
CA ALA A 49 21.96 4.83 -1.43
C ALA A 49 21.24 5.75 -0.43
N PRO A 50 21.70 7.00 -0.15
CA PRO A 50 21.00 7.88 0.80
C PRO A 50 19.60 8.27 0.32
N LEU A 51 19.46 8.55 -0.98
CA LEU A 51 18.17 8.88 -1.58
C LEU A 51 17.22 7.66 -1.56
N ALA A 52 17.74 6.48 -1.91
CA ALA A 52 16.98 5.23 -1.87
C ALA A 52 16.48 4.93 -0.46
N ALA A 53 17.32 5.07 0.56
CA ALA A 53 16.94 4.90 1.96
C ALA A 53 15.86 5.90 2.38
N GLY A 54 15.99 7.17 1.99
CA GLY A 54 14.98 8.21 2.26
C GLY A 54 13.62 7.89 1.63
N VAL A 55 13.61 7.53 0.34
CA VAL A 55 12.37 7.19 -0.39
C VAL A 55 11.71 5.94 0.17
N HIS A 56 12.47 4.86 0.42
CA HIS A 56 11.90 3.64 1.00
C HIS A 56 11.45 3.84 2.45
N GLY A 57 12.20 4.57 3.27
CA GLY A 57 11.79 4.94 4.63
C GLY A 57 10.47 5.71 4.62
N GLY A 58 10.34 6.71 3.73
CA GLY A 58 9.09 7.45 3.53
C GLY A 58 7.93 6.55 3.10
N LEU A 59 8.14 5.67 2.11
CA LEU A 59 7.12 4.72 1.66
C LEU A 59 6.69 3.75 2.77
N ILE A 60 7.62 3.27 3.61
CA ILE A 60 7.30 2.44 4.79
C ILE A 60 6.42 3.23 5.76
N THR A 61 6.79 4.48 6.09
CA THR A 61 5.97 5.33 6.97
C THR A 61 4.56 5.56 6.41
N LEU A 62 4.44 5.87 5.12
CA LEU A 62 3.15 6.06 4.45
C LEU A 62 2.31 4.76 4.46
N LEU A 63 2.93 3.61 4.19
CA LEU A 63 2.27 2.30 4.22
C LEU A 63 1.73 1.94 5.61
N LEU A 64 2.52 2.13 6.66
CA LEU A 64 2.08 1.87 8.04
C LEU A 64 1.01 2.87 8.49
N THR A 65 1.10 4.12 8.02
CA THR A 65 0.05 5.12 8.23
C THR A 65 -1.25 4.70 7.55
N LEU A 66 -1.21 4.20 6.31
CA LEU A 66 -2.38 3.64 5.62
C LEU A 66 -2.97 2.43 6.34
N LEU A 67 -2.13 1.52 6.84
CA LEU A 67 -2.61 0.39 7.66
C LEU A 67 -3.46 0.89 8.83
N TRP A 68 -2.96 1.88 9.58
CA TRP A 68 -3.70 2.45 10.70
C TRP A 68 -4.99 3.16 10.24
N LEU A 69 -4.90 4.07 9.26
CA LEU A 69 -6.03 4.84 8.76
C LEU A 69 -7.13 3.95 8.17
N LEU A 70 -6.78 2.93 7.39
CA LEU A 70 -7.75 1.99 6.82
C LEU A 70 -8.36 1.08 7.91
N GLY A 71 -7.57 0.70 8.92
CA GLY A 71 -8.08 0.04 10.12
C GLY A 71 -9.18 0.85 10.79
N GLU A 72 -8.97 2.15 11.01
CA GLU A 72 -9.99 3.05 11.56
C GLU A 72 -11.17 3.25 10.60
N ALA A 73 -10.93 3.42 9.31
CA ALA A 73 -11.99 3.60 8.32
C ALA A 73 -12.94 2.40 8.28
N THR A 74 -12.41 1.18 8.30
CA THR A 74 -13.25 -0.03 8.29
C THR A 74 -14.04 -0.26 9.57
N ARG A 75 -13.68 0.38 10.69
CA ARG A 75 -14.53 0.42 11.90
C ARG A 75 -15.74 1.33 11.72
N GLN A 76 -15.62 2.40 10.92
CA GLN A 76 -16.70 3.34 10.62
C GLN A 76 -17.64 2.86 9.50
N LEU A 77 -17.18 1.94 8.65
CA LEU A 77 -17.99 1.37 7.56
C LEU A 77 -18.89 0.23 8.05
N VAL A 78 -20.10 0.17 7.49
CA VAL A 78 -21.02 -0.96 7.69
C VAL A 78 -20.58 -2.12 6.79
N LEU A 79 -19.69 -2.96 7.32
CA LEU A 79 -19.17 -4.17 6.70
C LEU A 79 -19.55 -5.41 7.52
N LEU A 80 -19.64 -6.57 6.85
CA LEU A 80 -19.75 -7.85 7.55
C LEU A 80 -18.50 -8.08 8.42
N ALA A 81 -18.71 -8.39 9.70
CA ALA A 81 -17.64 -8.62 10.67
C ALA A 81 -16.52 -9.58 10.20
N PRO A 82 -16.80 -10.74 9.56
CA PRO A 82 -15.75 -11.62 9.07
C PRO A 82 -14.91 -10.99 7.95
N LEU A 83 -15.55 -10.31 6.98
CA LEU A 83 -14.84 -9.64 5.88
C LEU A 83 -13.95 -8.51 6.37
N ARG A 84 -14.44 -7.73 7.35
CA ARG A 84 -13.63 -6.68 7.98
C ARG A 84 -12.37 -7.27 8.62
N ARG A 85 -12.52 -8.29 9.47
CA ARG A 85 -11.40 -8.93 10.18
C ARG A 85 -10.40 -9.58 9.23
N ALA A 86 -10.89 -10.36 8.28
CA ALA A 86 -10.05 -11.04 7.30
C ALA A 86 -9.32 -10.03 6.40
N GLY A 87 -10.01 -8.97 5.97
CA GLY A 87 -9.40 -7.90 5.18
C GLY A 87 -8.30 -7.15 5.93
N THR A 88 -8.53 -6.81 7.20
CA THR A 88 -7.52 -6.19 8.07
C THR A 88 -6.33 -7.11 8.30
N LEU A 89 -6.55 -8.41 8.55
CA LEU A 89 -5.46 -9.36 8.72
C LEU A 89 -4.60 -9.48 7.45
N ALA A 90 -5.24 -9.64 6.29
CA ALA A 90 -4.55 -9.74 5.00
C ALA A 90 -3.75 -8.45 4.70
N TRP A 91 -4.34 -7.28 4.93
CA TRP A 91 -3.66 -6.00 4.75
C TRP A 91 -2.47 -5.84 5.70
N SER A 92 -2.60 -6.23 6.97
CA SER A 92 -1.48 -6.20 7.94
C SER A 92 -0.32 -7.10 7.52
N ILE A 93 -0.61 -8.33 7.08
CA ILE A 93 0.41 -9.25 6.55
C ILE A 93 1.09 -8.62 5.33
N GLY A 94 0.31 -8.08 4.41
CA GLY A 94 0.82 -7.40 3.23
C GLY A 94 1.73 -6.22 3.56
N ALA A 95 1.34 -5.39 4.53
CA ALA A 95 2.12 -4.25 4.97
C ALA A 95 3.47 -4.66 5.59
N VAL A 96 3.48 -5.73 6.39
CA VAL A 96 4.73 -6.29 6.97
C VAL A 96 5.65 -6.80 5.86
N LEU A 97 5.14 -7.61 4.94
CA LEU A 97 5.93 -8.18 3.85
C LEU A 97 6.50 -7.09 2.92
N GLN A 98 5.71 -6.06 2.59
CA GLN A 98 6.18 -4.93 1.80
C GLN A 98 7.21 -4.09 2.54
N THR A 99 7.09 -3.94 3.86
CA THR A 99 8.11 -3.29 4.69
C THR A 99 9.43 -4.07 4.60
N LEU A 100 9.38 -5.40 4.73
CA LEU A 100 10.57 -6.24 4.60
C LEU A 100 11.20 -6.15 3.20
N ALA A 101 10.40 -6.15 2.13
CA ALA A 101 10.89 -5.94 0.77
C ALA A 101 11.59 -4.58 0.64
N ALA A 102 10.94 -3.51 1.11
CA ALA A 102 11.49 -2.15 1.09
C ALA A 102 12.79 -2.03 1.90
N LEU A 103 12.93 -2.76 3.01
CA LEU A 103 14.18 -2.82 3.79
C LEU A 103 15.30 -3.51 3.01
N VAL A 104 15.02 -4.60 2.29
CA VAL A 104 16.02 -5.27 1.45
C VAL A 104 16.50 -4.34 0.34
N ASN A 105 15.58 -3.78 -0.45
CA ASN A 105 15.93 -3.00 -1.63
C ASN A 105 16.41 -1.57 -1.32
N GLY A 106 15.86 -0.95 -0.27
CA GLY A 106 16.16 0.44 0.08
C GLY A 106 17.34 0.63 1.03
N PHE A 107 17.71 -0.40 1.80
CA PHE A 107 18.72 -0.29 2.85
C PHE A 107 19.79 -1.37 2.72
N ALA A 108 19.41 -2.65 2.72
CA ALA A 108 20.39 -3.75 2.75
C ALA A 108 21.23 -3.81 1.46
N VAL A 109 20.59 -3.76 0.28
CA VAL A 109 21.30 -3.82 -1.01
C VAL A 109 22.19 -2.59 -1.24
N PRO A 110 21.71 -1.34 -1.08
CA PRO A 110 22.58 -0.17 -1.25
C PRO A 110 23.71 -0.10 -0.21
N GLY A 111 23.45 -0.51 1.04
CA GLY A 111 24.47 -0.59 2.09
C GLY A 111 25.54 -1.64 1.78
N PHE A 112 25.14 -2.81 1.28
CA PHE A 112 26.08 -3.81 0.79
C PHE A 112 26.89 -3.28 -0.39
N ALA A 113 26.24 -2.64 -1.38
CA ALA A 113 26.92 -2.10 -2.56
C ALA A 113 27.98 -1.04 -2.19
N ALA A 114 27.72 -0.23 -1.17
CA ALA A 114 28.68 0.76 -0.68
C ALA A 114 29.89 0.15 0.06
N ALA A 115 29.77 -1.07 0.57
CA ALA A 115 30.82 -1.75 1.32
C ALA A 115 31.75 -2.63 0.44
N VAL A 116 31.36 -2.91 -0.80
CA VAL A 116 32.14 -3.75 -1.72
C VAL A 116 33.19 -2.92 -2.45
N SER A 117 34.47 -3.23 -2.23
CA SER A 117 35.61 -2.61 -2.91
C SER A 117 36.11 -3.42 -4.12
N ASP A 118 36.00 -4.75 -4.08
CA ASP A 118 36.43 -5.66 -5.14
C ASP A 118 35.30 -6.65 -5.49
N PRO A 119 34.49 -6.34 -6.53
CA PRO A 119 33.32 -7.15 -6.85
C PRO A 119 33.69 -8.42 -7.62
N GLY A 120 33.34 -9.57 -7.04
CA GLY A 120 33.57 -10.89 -7.64
C GLY A 120 32.29 -11.70 -7.83
N ALA A 121 32.45 -13.00 -8.10
CA ALA A 121 31.33 -13.93 -8.29
C ALA A 121 30.38 -13.98 -7.07
N ALA A 122 30.92 -13.93 -5.85
CA ALA A 122 30.13 -13.91 -4.62
C ALA A 122 29.22 -12.66 -4.52
N THR A 123 29.71 -11.50 -4.97
CA THR A 123 28.94 -10.25 -5.02
C THR A 123 27.73 -10.40 -5.94
N ILE A 124 27.91 -11.01 -7.11
CA ILE A 124 26.83 -11.26 -8.08
C ILE A 124 25.78 -12.19 -7.47
N GLN A 125 26.21 -13.29 -6.87
CA GLN A 125 25.30 -14.27 -6.25
C GLN A 125 24.49 -13.64 -5.11
N LEU A 126 25.11 -12.82 -4.27
CA LEU A 126 24.42 -12.14 -3.18
C LEU A 126 23.41 -11.12 -3.69
N LEU A 127 23.75 -10.32 -4.71
CA LEU A 127 22.80 -9.40 -5.34
C LEU A 127 21.61 -10.13 -5.98
N GLN A 128 21.86 -11.26 -6.64
CA GLN A 128 20.80 -12.11 -7.20
C GLN A 128 19.91 -12.67 -6.09
N PHE A 129 20.49 -13.16 -4.99
CA PHE A 129 19.73 -13.63 -3.84
C PHE A 129 18.88 -12.52 -3.24
N SER A 130 19.46 -11.34 -2.98
CA SER A 130 18.73 -10.19 -2.45
C SER A 130 17.59 -9.75 -3.38
N TRP A 131 17.80 -9.79 -4.70
CA TRP A 131 16.74 -9.53 -5.67
C TRP A 131 15.60 -10.55 -5.55
N GLN A 132 15.90 -11.85 -5.53
CA GLN A 132 14.88 -12.90 -5.41
C GLN A 132 14.13 -12.82 -4.08
N LEU A 133 14.84 -12.54 -2.98
CA LEU A 133 14.25 -12.33 -1.67
C LEU A 133 13.29 -11.14 -1.67
N ASN A 134 13.72 -10.00 -2.23
CA ASN A 134 12.87 -8.82 -2.39
C ASN A 134 11.63 -9.14 -3.23
N GLN A 135 11.79 -9.80 -4.38
CA GLN A 135 10.67 -10.15 -5.25
C GLN A 135 9.69 -11.11 -4.56
N ALA A 136 10.16 -12.11 -3.83
CA ALA A 136 9.29 -13.01 -3.07
C ALA A 136 8.45 -12.25 -2.03
N LEU A 137 9.09 -11.39 -1.24
CA LEU A 137 8.43 -10.55 -0.23
C LEU A 137 7.44 -9.57 -0.88
N ALA A 138 7.84 -8.90 -1.96
CA ALA A 138 7.02 -7.91 -2.64
C ALA A 138 5.79 -8.52 -3.32
N ASN A 139 5.94 -9.69 -3.96
CA ASN A 139 4.82 -10.40 -4.59
C ASN A 139 3.82 -10.88 -3.55
N ALA A 140 4.30 -11.57 -2.50
CA ALA A 140 3.44 -12.06 -1.43
C ALA A 140 2.75 -10.88 -0.69
N GLY A 141 3.50 -9.81 -0.43
CA GLY A 141 2.99 -8.59 0.19
C GLY A 141 1.91 -7.91 -0.65
N SER A 142 2.14 -7.76 -1.96
CA SER A 142 1.18 -7.16 -2.89
C SER A 142 -0.12 -7.97 -2.98
N VAL A 143 -0.02 -9.29 -3.12
CA VAL A 143 -1.19 -10.19 -3.14
C VAL A 143 -1.98 -10.09 -1.82
N ALA A 144 -1.31 -10.04 -0.67
CA ALA A 144 -1.97 -9.90 0.62
C ALA A 144 -2.66 -8.54 0.78
N LEU A 145 -2.05 -7.43 0.34
CA LEU A 145 -2.69 -6.10 0.31
C LEU A 145 -3.93 -6.10 -0.59
N LEU A 146 -3.81 -6.66 -1.80
CA LEU A 146 -4.92 -6.77 -2.75
C LEU A 146 -6.05 -7.64 -2.20
N LEU A 147 -5.74 -8.75 -1.53
CA LEU A 147 -6.72 -9.58 -0.85
C LEU A 147 -7.46 -8.78 0.24
N GLY A 148 -6.73 -7.98 1.02
CA GLY A 148 -7.32 -7.08 2.01
C GLY A 148 -8.35 -6.13 1.41
N VAL A 149 -7.97 -5.44 0.33
CA VAL A 149 -8.85 -4.55 -0.44
C VAL A 149 -10.03 -5.30 -1.04
N GLY A 150 -9.81 -6.48 -1.63
CA GLY A 150 -10.85 -7.31 -2.21
C GLY A 150 -11.91 -7.70 -1.18
N LEU A 151 -11.49 -8.15 0.01
CA LEU A 151 -12.38 -8.55 1.10
C LEU A 151 -13.23 -7.40 1.62
N TRP A 152 -12.63 -6.22 1.83
CA TRP A 152 -13.40 -5.03 2.20
C TRP A 152 -14.36 -4.61 1.09
N SER A 153 -13.91 -4.69 -0.16
CA SER A 153 -14.69 -4.30 -1.33
C SER A 153 -15.90 -5.20 -1.58
N ILE A 154 -15.81 -6.50 -1.30
CA ILE A 154 -16.97 -7.41 -1.30
C ILE A 154 -18.06 -6.89 -0.35
N GLY A 155 -17.69 -6.42 0.84
CA GLY A 155 -18.64 -5.82 1.78
C GLY A 155 -19.27 -4.51 1.27
N LEU A 156 -18.53 -3.74 0.47
CA LEU A 156 -19.03 -2.50 -0.16
C LEU A 156 -20.02 -2.77 -1.31
N CYS A 157 -19.93 -3.93 -1.98
CA CYS A 157 -20.84 -4.30 -3.07
C CYS A 157 -22.31 -4.46 -2.64
N GLY A 158 -22.58 -4.70 -1.35
CA GLY A 158 -23.94 -4.77 -0.80
C GLY A 158 -24.66 -3.43 -0.69
N HIS A 159 -23.95 -2.31 -0.89
CA HIS A 159 -24.51 -0.96 -0.80
C HIS A 159 -25.04 -0.46 -2.15
N ARG A 160 -25.53 0.78 -2.22
CA ARG A 160 -26.04 1.43 -3.45
C ARG A 160 -25.14 2.59 -3.91
N GLY A 161 -25.29 2.98 -5.16
CA GLY A 161 -24.60 4.14 -5.74
C GLY A 161 -23.08 4.01 -5.76
N MET A 162 -22.38 5.09 -5.44
CA MET A 162 -20.92 5.19 -5.52
C MET A 162 -20.19 4.19 -4.62
N THR A 163 -20.77 3.80 -3.47
CA THR A 163 -20.20 2.77 -2.59
C THR A 163 -20.09 1.43 -3.31
N ARG A 164 -21.13 1.07 -4.06
CA ARG A 164 -21.16 -0.19 -4.82
C ARG A 164 -20.15 -0.18 -5.96
N THR A 165 -20.04 0.95 -6.68
CA THR A 165 -19.06 1.11 -7.76
C THR A 165 -17.64 0.98 -7.23
N LEU A 166 -17.34 1.59 -6.09
CA LEU A 166 -16.04 1.46 -5.43
C LEU A 166 -15.75 0.01 -5.00
N GLY A 167 -16.76 -0.69 -4.46
CA GLY A 167 -16.66 -2.11 -4.15
C GLY A 167 -16.36 -2.95 -5.40
N GLY A 168 -17.10 -2.73 -6.49
CA GLY A 168 -16.86 -3.42 -7.75
C GLY A 168 -15.44 -3.18 -8.29
N TYR A 169 -14.98 -1.93 -8.29
CA TYR A 169 -13.62 -1.57 -8.69
C TYR A 169 -12.57 -2.29 -7.83
N GLY A 170 -12.73 -2.30 -6.51
CA GLY A 170 -11.79 -2.96 -5.60
C GLY A 170 -11.74 -4.47 -5.79
N VAL A 171 -12.87 -5.15 -6.00
CA VAL A 171 -12.91 -6.59 -6.29
C VAL A 171 -12.20 -6.91 -7.60
N VAL A 172 -12.54 -6.20 -8.68
CA VAL A 172 -11.99 -6.45 -10.01
C VAL A 172 -10.49 -6.17 -10.05
N SER A 173 -10.06 -5.02 -9.54
CA SER A 173 -8.63 -4.66 -9.50
C SER A 173 -7.82 -5.61 -8.62
N ALA A 174 -8.34 -6.00 -7.44
CA ALA A 174 -7.68 -6.98 -6.58
C ALA A 174 -7.53 -8.34 -7.27
N ALA A 175 -8.59 -8.84 -7.89
CA ALA A 175 -8.57 -10.14 -8.56
C ALA A 175 -7.63 -10.16 -9.77
N ILE A 176 -7.78 -9.21 -10.70
CA ILE A 176 -6.96 -9.14 -11.92
C ILE A 176 -5.48 -8.99 -11.56
N THR A 177 -5.15 -8.07 -10.65
CA THR A 177 -3.76 -7.80 -10.28
C THR A 177 -3.13 -8.99 -9.55
N SER A 178 -3.86 -9.62 -8.62
CA SER A 178 -3.35 -10.79 -7.90
C SER A 178 -3.12 -11.97 -8.85
N LEU A 179 -4.06 -12.23 -9.76
CA LEU A 179 -3.92 -13.28 -10.76
C LEU A 179 -2.75 -13.00 -11.71
N ALA A 180 -2.57 -11.75 -12.15
CA ALA A 180 -1.45 -11.35 -13.00
C ALA A 180 -0.09 -11.55 -12.30
N LEU A 181 0.01 -11.26 -10.99
CA LEU A 181 1.22 -11.51 -10.19
C LEU A 181 1.47 -13.02 -10.05
N LEU A 182 0.46 -13.79 -9.67
CA LEU A 182 0.58 -15.24 -9.46
C LEU A 182 0.88 -16.00 -10.76
N ALA A 183 0.36 -15.53 -11.89
CA ALA A 183 0.64 -16.09 -13.22
C ALA A 183 2.00 -15.62 -13.78
N GLY A 184 2.69 -14.69 -13.11
CA GLY A 184 3.95 -14.10 -13.58
C GLY A 184 3.81 -13.15 -14.77
N TRP A 185 2.59 -12.74 -15.11
CA TRP A 185 2.31 -11.76 -16.17
C TRP A 185 2.67 -10.33 -15.75
N LEU A 186 2.54 -10.05 -14.45
CA LEU A 186 2.97 -8.80 -13.84
C LEU A 186 4.25 -9.05 -13.04
N LYS A 187 5.36 -8.40 -13.44
CA LYS A 187 6.61 -8.42 -12.68
C LYS A 187 6.69 -7.18 -11.82
N LEU A 188 7.07 -7.32 -10.55
CA LEU A 188 7.25 -6.18 -9.63
C LEU A 188 8.62 -5.53 -9.82
N ASP A 189 8.91 -5.09 -11.05
CA ASP A 189 9.86 -4.01 -11.27
C ASP A 189 9.24 -2.66 -10.87
N VAL A 190 9.96 -1.56 -11.08
CA VAL A 190 9.49 -0.22 -10.71
C VAL A 190 8.14 0.13 -11.34
N HIS A 191 7.91 -0.26 -12.60
CA HIS A 191 6.67 0.05 -13.31
C HIS A 191 5.52 -0.85 -12.85
N GLY A 192 5.79 -2.15 -12.68
CA GLY A 192 4.78 -3.08 -12.18
C GLY A 192 4.36 -2.75 -10.75
N MET A 193 5.29 -2.38 -9.88
CA MET A 193 4.99 -1.92 -8.53
C MET A 193 4.25 -0.58 -8.53
N LEU A 194 4.63 0.36 -9.39
CA LEU A 194 3.88 1.61 -9.57
C LEU A 194 2.43 1.36 -9.98
N LEU A 195 2.18 0.42 -10.92
CA LEU A 195 0.82 0.04 -11.32
C LEU A 195 0.01 -0.48 -10.11
N VAL A 196 0.57 -1.38 -9.31
CA VAL A 196 -0.08 -1.89 -8.08
C VAL A 196 -0.41 -0.74 -7.13
N VAL A 197 0.54 0.16 -6.87
CA VAL A 197 0.38 1.32 -5.98
C VAL A 197 -0.70 2.27 -6.49
N VAL A 198 -0.75 2.53 -7.80
CA VAL A 198 -1.79 3.38 -8.42
C VAL A 198 -3.17 2.74 -8.26
N LEU A 199 -3.31 1.44 -8.56
CA LEU A 199 -4.60 0.75 -8.45
C LEU A 199 -5.14 0.77 -7.01
N LEU A 200 -4.26 0.46 -6.03
CA LEU A 200 -4.57 0.54 -4.61
C LEU A 200 -4.89 1.99 -4.18
N GLY A 201 -4.08 2.95 -4.63
CA GLY A 201 -4.25 4.36 -4.28
C GLY A 201 -5.55 4.96 -4.83
N LEU A 202 -5.96 4.61 -6.06
CA LEU A 202 -7.26 5.01 -6.61
C LEU A 202 -8.42 4.45 -5.79
N TRP A 203 -8.31 3.21 -5.30
CA TRP A 203 -9.31 2.64 -4.40
C TRP A 203 -9.38 3.42 -3.08
N GLN A 204 -8.21 3.71 -2.48
CA GLN A 204 -8.11 4.45 -1.22
C GLN A 204 -8.63 5.89 -1.34
N ILE A 205 -8.34 6.58 -2.45
CA ILE A 205 -8.89 7.90 -2.76
C ILE A 205 -10.42 7.82 -2.92
N GLY A 206 -10.93 6.82 -3.64
CA GLY A 206 -12.38 6.59 -3.75
C GLY A 206 -13.03 6.38 -2.37
N LEU A 207 -12.37 5.62 -1.49
CA LEU A 207 -12.83 5.43 -0.11
C LEU A 207 -12.82 6.74 0.69
N ALA A 208 -11.76 7.54 0.56
CA ALA A 208 -11.66 8.86 1.18
C ALA A 208 -12.81 9.78 0.75
N VAL A 209 -13.12 9.85 -0.55
CA VAL A 209 -14.24 10.65 -1.06
C VAL A 209 -15.57 10.16 -0.47
N GLN A 210 -15.77 8.85 -0.34
CA GLN A 210 -16.97 8.28 0.26
C GLN A 210 -17.13 8.66 1.74
N LEU A 211 -16.06 8.57 2.52
CA LEU A 211 -16.05 8.99 3.93
C LEU A 211 -16.32 10.49 4.08
N TRP A 212 -15.74 11.32 3.19
CA TRP A 212 -15.96 12.75 3.18
C TRP A 212 -17.44 13.10 2.93
N ARG A 213 -18.06 12.48 1.92
CA ARG A 213 -19.48 12.70 1.59
C ARG A 213 -20.41 12.30 2.73
N ALA A 214 -20.16 11.14 3.35
CA ALA A 214 -20.97 10.66 4.48
C ALA A 214 -20.93 11.64 5.67
N SER A 215 -19.78 12.24 5.94
CA SER A 215 -19.63 13.24 7.01
C SER A 215 -20.42 14.53 6.76
N SER A 216 -20.55 14.93 5.49
CA SER A 216 -21.27 16.15 5.10
C SER A 216 -22.78 15.99 5.24
N SER A 217 -23.32 14.79 4.95
CA SER A 217 -24.75 14.50 5.10
C SER A 217 -25.23 14.53 6.56
N MET A 218 -24.36 14.19 7.52
CA MET A 218 -24.69 14.28 8.95
C MET A 218 -24.72 15.73 9.46
N SER A 219 -23.94 16.65 8.88
CA SER A 219 -23.90 18.05 9.30
C SER A 219 -25.14 18.85 8.86
N LEU A 220 -25.91 18.36 7.90
CA LEU A 220 -27.08 19.03 7.33
C LEU A 220 -28.41 18.55 7.89
N MET A 221 -28.41 17.59 8.82
CA MET A 221 -29.60 17.33 9.63
C MET A 221 -29.63 18.33 10.78
N PRO A 222 -30.48 19.38 10.74
CA PRO A 222 -30.71 20.19 11.93
C PRO A 222 -31.14 19.26 13.06
N ILE A 223 -30.64 19.54 14.27
CA ILE A 223 -30.97 18.86 15.52
C ILE A 223 -32.47 19.03 15.78
N ARG A 224 -33.32 18.29 15.05
CA ARG A 224 -34.72 18.12 15.42
C ARG A 224 -34.75 16.96 16.37
N CYS A 225 -34.86 17.32 17.66
CA CYS A 225 -35.22 16.49 18.80
C CYS A 225 -35.53 15.04 18.42
N ARG A 226 -34.57 14.15 18.66
CA ARG A 226 -34.84 12.72 18.82
C ARG A 226 -35.49 12.52 20.19
N ILE A 227 -36.70 13.04 20.36
CA ILE A 227 -37.61 12.76 21.48
C ILE A 227 -38.82 12.06 20.90
N ILE A 228 -38.81 10.73 20.83
CA ILE A 228 -40.00 9.87 20.85
C ILE A 228 -39.52 8.54 21.47
N ARG A 229 -39.75 8.37 22.78
CA ARG A 229 -40.72 7.45 23.42
C ARG A 229 -40.40 5.97 23.22
#